data_AF-I3T1L2-F1
#
_entry.id   AF-I3T1L2-F1
#
_cell.length_a   1.000
_cell.length_b   1.000
_cell.length_c   1.000
_cell.angle_alpha   90.00
_cell.angle_beta   90.00
_cell.angle_gamma   90.00
#
_symmetry.space_group_name_H-M   'P 1'
#
loop_
_entity.id
_entity.type
_entity.pdbx_description
1 polymer ?
#
loop_
_entity_poly.entity_id
_entity_poly.type
_entity_poly.pdbx_seq_one_letter_code
_entity_poly.pdbx_strand_id
1 'polypeptide(L)'
;MFEAVHGSAPDIAGKDIANPSGLINGAIMMLGHLGQHDVACTIKNALLCTLEDGLHTADIYREGSQSKKKVGTTEFADALISRLGKKPQLLPAEVLQPYKMADDHPKFLVPQTPVSLHNPTKTFVGVDIFVDWESEDRNPNTLAEALRTAEGDFKLQMISNRGVKVWPNPHPDTYKVDHWRCRFMASKESITPAIIPKLMQQLGQANIEVIKTENLYNFDSLPGYSLGQGQ
;
A
#
# COMPACT_ATOMS: atom_id res chain seq x y z
N MET A 1 1.73 -3.24 -18.41
CA MET A 1 2.91 -2.40 -18.09
C MET A 1 4.07 -3.36 -17.85
N PHE A 2 5.23 -3.09 -18.44
CA PHE A 2 6.43 -3.95 -18.29
C PHE A 2 7.55 -3.10 -17.72
N GLU A 3 8.11 -3.52 -16.59
CA GLU A 3 9.12 -2.79 -15.85
C GLU A 3 10.09 -3.75 -15.16
N ALA A 4 11.23 -3.22 -14.71
CA ALA A 4 12.09 -3.96 -13.79
C ALA A 4 11.48 -3.95 -12.37
N VAL A 5 11.69 -5.02 -11.59
CA VAL A 5 11.19 -5.09 -10.20
C VAL A 5 11.99 -4.18 -9.25
N HIS A 6 13.24 -3.86 -9.59
CA HIS A 6 14.09 -3.02 -8.76
C HIS A 6 13.73 -1.52 -8.88
N GLY A 7 14.10 -0.74 -7.86
CA GLY A 7 13.92 0.72 -7.84
C GLY A 7 15.01 1.49 -8.59
N SER A 8 15.14 2.78 -8.26
CA SER A 8 16.04 3.73 -8.94
C SER A 8 17.53 3.60 -8.59
N ALA A 9 17.87 2.92 -7.49
CA ALA A 9 19.24 2.70 -7.01
C ALA A 9 20.13 3.98 -7.06
N PRO A 10 19.77 5.04 -6.31
CA PRO A 10 20.41 6.36 -6.42
C PRO A 10 21.89 6.35 -6.05
N ASP A 11 22.32 5.42 -5.21
CA ASP A 11 23.71 5.22 -4.80
C ASP A 11 24.63 4.77 -5.94
N ILE A 12 24.09 4.19 -7.02
CA ILE A 12 24.86 3.74 -8.20
C ILE A 12 24.53 4.53 -9.48
N ALA A 13 23.62 5.50 -9.41
CA ALA A 13 23.24 6.33 -10.54
C ALA A 13 24.45 7.07 -11.14
N GLY A 14 24.59 7.02 -12.47
CA GLY A 14 25.69 7.69 -13.20
C GLY A 14 27.07 7.04 -13.04
N LYS A 15 27.18 5.89 -12.37
CA LYS A 15 28.47 5.23 -12.11
C LYS A 15 28.85 4.12 -13.11
N ASP A 16 27.99 3.83 -14.09
CA ASP A 16 28.18 2.74 -15.07
C ASP A 16 28.39 1.35 -14.43
N ILE A 17 27.81 1.09 -13.26
CA ILE A 17 27.93 -0.22 -12.55
C ILE A 17 26.60 -0.96 -12.37
N ALA A 18 25.50 -0.37 -12.83
CA ALA A 18 24.18 -0.99 -12.74
C ALA A 18 24.05 -2.18 -13.70
N ASN A 19 23.29 -3.20 -13.28
CA ASN A 19 22.94 -4.33 -14.12
C ASN A 19 21.67 -4.02 -14.93
N PRO A 20 21.72 -3.89 -16.26
CA PRO A 20 20.54 -3.57 -17.07
C PRO A 20 19.61 -4.77 -17.30
N SER A 21 19.96 -5.98 -16.83
CA SER A 21 19.24 -7.22 -17.13
C SER A 21 17.76 -7.18 -16.70
N GLY A 22 17.42 -6.53 -15.59
CA GLY A 22 16.03 -6.41 -15.13
C GLY A 22 15.15 -5.69 -16.15
N LEU A 23 15.61 -4.54 -16.62
CA LEU A 23 14.90 -3.73 -17.62
C LEU A 23 14.85 -4.43 -18.99
N ILE A 24 15.93 -5.11 -19.37
CA ILE A 24 15.99 -5.90 -20.62
C ILE A 24 14.95 -7.03 -20.59
N ASN A 25 14.80 -7.75 -19.46
CA ASN A 25 13.76 -8.78 -19.33
C ASN A 25 12.35 -8.18 -19.41
N GLY A 26 12.12 -6.99 -18.84
CA GLY A 26 10.86 -6.25 -19.03
C GLY A 26 10.57 -5.97 -20.52
N ALA A 27 11.58 -5.53 -21.28
CA ALA A 27 11.45 -5.31 -22.72
C ALA A 27 11.19 -6.61 -23.50
N ILE A 28 11.84 -7.73 -23.12
CA ILE A 28 11.60 -9.05 -23.71
C ILE A 28 10.14 -9.49 -23.49
N MET A 29 9.60 -9.31 -22.28
CA MET A 29 8.20 -9.60 -21.98
C MET A 29 7.25 -8.72 -22.79
N MET A 30 7.57 -7.43 -22.93
CA MET A 30 6.81 -6.50 -23.77
C MET A 30 6.79 -6.95 -25.24
N LEU A 31 7.93 -7.32 -25.80
CA LEU A 31 8.03 -7.80 -27.18
C LEU A 31 7.23 -9.09 -27.40
N GLY A 32 7.28 -10.03 -26.45
CA GLY A 32 6.42 -11.22 -26.46
C GLY A 32 4.94 -10.86 -26.47
N HIS A 33 4.51 -9.91 -25.63
CA HIS A 33 3.12 -9.44 -25.59
C HIS A 33 2.68 -8.77 -26.90
N LEU A 34 3.58 -8.07 -27.59
CA LEU A 34 3.33 -7.44 -28.90
C LEU A 34 3.38 -8.42 -30.07
N GLY A 35 3.56 -9.72 -29.82
CA GLY A 35 3.66 -10.72 -30.87
C GLY A 35 5.06 -10.85 -31.49
N GLN A 36 6.05 -10.07 -31.05
CA GLN A 36 7.42 -10.02 -31.57
C GLN A 36 8.33 -11.08 -30.92
N HIS A 37 7.88 -12.34 -30.95
CA HIS A 37 8.52 -13.46 -30.25
C HIS A 37 9.94 -13.74 -30.75
N ASP A 38 10.17 -13.69 -32.07
CA ASP A 38 11.51 -13.92 -32.66
C ASP A 38 12.52 -12.86 -32.21
N VAL A 39 12.08 -11.60 -32.13
CA VAL A 39 12.91 -10.48 -31.64
C VAL A 39 13.20 -10.65 -30.15
N ALA A 40 12.18 -10.99 -29.36
CA ALA A 40 12.31 -11.25 -27.93
C ALA A 40 13.28 -12.41 -27.65
N CYS A 41 13.18 -13.52 -28.40
CA CYS A 41 14.11 -14.65 -28.36
C CYS A 41 15.54 -14.24 -28.71
N THR A 42 15.70 -13.42 -29.75
CA THR A 42 17.02 -12.95 -30.18
C THR A 42 17.72 -12.18 -29.06
N ILE A 43 17.00 -11.27 -28.40
CA ILE A 43 17.54 -10.47 -27.29
C ILE A 43 17.78 -11.35 -26.06
N LYS A 44 16.84 -12.24 -25.71
CA LYS A 44 16.98 -13.12 -24.55
C LYS A 44 18.18 -14.06 -24.70
N ASN A 45 18.35 -14.67 -25.87
CA ASN A 45 19.48 -15.56 -26.12
C ASN A 45 20.81 -14.81 -26.13
N ALA A 46 20.85 -13.56 -26.62
CA ALA A 46 22.04 -12.72 -26.52
C ALA A 46 22.40 -12.38 -25.06
N LEU A 47 21.40 -12.08 -24.23
CA LEU A 47 21.58 -11.89 -22.78
C LEU A 47 22.15 -13.16 -22.12
N LEU A 48 21.58 -14.33 -22.43
CA LEU A 48 22.07 -15.61 -21.91
C LEU A 48 23.51 -15.91 -22.36
N CYS A 49 23.84 -15.69 -23.64
CA CYS A 49 25.22 -15.82 -24.13
C CYS A 49 26.19 -14.89 -23.38
N THR A 50 25.76 -13.67 -23.04
CA THR A 50 26.60 -12.70 -22.33
C THR A 50 26.96 -13.18 -20.93
N LEU A 51 25.97 -13.71 -20.22
CA LEU A 51 26.15 -14.31 -18.89
C LEU A 51 26.98 -15.60 -18.96
N GLU A 52 26.70 -16.47 -19.93
CA GLU A 52 27.44 -17.71 -20.14
C GLU A 52 28.92 -17.48 -20.45
N ASP A 53 29.23 -16.43 -21.21
CA ASP A 53 30.61 -16.02 -21.48
C ASP A 53 31.33 -15.44 -20.26
N GLY A 54 30.62 -15.27 -19.13
CA GLY A 54 31.16 -14.79 -17.86
C GLY A 54 31.39 -13.29 -17.83
N LEU A 55 30.71 -12.52 -18.68
CA LEU A 55 30.72 -11.05 -18.66
C LEU A 55 29.64 -10.58 -17.69
N HIS A 56 30.03 -10.28 -16.45
CA HIS A 56 29.09 -10.03 -15.36
C HIS A 56 29.24 -8.62 -14.79
N THR A 57 28.11 -7.98 -14.52
CA THR A 57 28.04 -6.72 -13.77
C THR A 57 28.34 -6.96 -12.30
N ALA A 58 28.55 -5.87 -11.55
CA ALA A 58 29.12 -5.93 -10.20
C ALA A 58 28.31 -6.75 -9.18
N ASP A 59 27.00 -6.85 -9.36
CA ASP A 59 26.06 -7.63 -8.54
C ASP A 59 26.13 -9.14 -8.80
N ILE A 60 26.53 -9.57 -10.00
CA ILE A 60 26.65 -10.98 -10.39
C ILE A 60 28.10 -11.48 -10.29
N TYR A 61 29.07 -10.62 -10.57
CA TYR A 61 30.48 -11.00 -10.64
C TYR A 61 30.99 -11.58 -9.31
N ARG A 62 31.61 -12.76 -9.37
CA ARG A 62 32.26 -13.42 -8.23
C ARG A 62 33.62 -13.98 -8.65
N GLU A 63 34.67 -13.62 -7.92
CA GLU A 63 36.01 -14.16 -8.14
C GLU A 63 36.03 -15.68 -7.85
N GLY A 64 36.80 -16.45 -8.64
CA GLY A 64 36.86 -17.91 -8.51
C GLY A 64 35.60 -18.67 -8.96
N SER A 65 34.69 -18.02 -9.69
CA SER A 65 33.47 -18.61 -10.24
C SER A 65 33.50 -18.71 -11.77
N GLN A 66 32.34 -18.91 -12.41
CA GLN A 66 32.17 -18.84 -13.88
C GLN A 66 32.35 -17.40 -14.44
N SER A 67 32.48 -16.40 -13.56
CA SER A 67 32.74 -15.01 -13.97
C SER A 67 34.15 -14.88 -14.55
N LYS A 68 34.26 -14.35 -15.77
CA LYS A 68 35.55 -14.12 -16.46
C LYS A 68 35.94 -12.66 -16.45
N LYS A 69 34.98 -11.74 -16.55
CA LYS A 69 35.23 -10.29 -16.54
C LYS A 69 34.11 -9.56 -15.81
N LYS A 70 34.51 -8.65 -14.91
CA LYS A 70 33.62 -7.66 -14.33
C LYS A 70 33.46 -6.51 -15.32
N VAL A 71 32.24 -6.25 -15.77
CA VAL A 71 31.93 -5.22 -16.77
C VAL A 71 31.01 -4.14 -16.20
N GLY A 72 31.07 -2.94 -16.77
CA GLY A 72 30.14 -1.84 -16.49
C GLY A 72 28.80 -1.99 -17.23
N THR A 73 27.87 -1.07 -17.01
CA THR A 73 26.53 -1.07 -17.65
C THR A 73 26.64 -0.99 -19.17
N THR A 74 27.44 -0.03 -19.67
CA THR A 74 27.65 0.21 -21.10
C THR A 74 28.33 -0.98 -21.75
N GLU A 75 29.41 -1.47 -21.14
CA GLU A 75 30.16 -2.61 -21.66
C GLU A 75 29.31 -3.90 -21.67
N PHE A 76 28.45 -4.10 -20.65
CA PHE A 76 27.50 -5.22 -20.64
C PHE A 76 26.49 -5.11 -21.79
N ALA A 77 25.99 -3.90 -22.08
CA ALA A 77 25.08 -3.68 -23.20
C ALA A 77 25.76 -3.95 -24.56
N ASP A 78 26.99 -3.47 -24.76
CA ASP A 78 27.77 -3.73 -25.98
C ASP A 78 28.06 -5.22 -26.16
N ALA A 79 28.40 -5.90 -25.06
CA ALA A 79 28.62 -7.33 -25.03
C ALA A 79 27.36 -8.10 -25.47
N LEU A 80 26.18 -7.70 -24.98
CA LEU A 80 24.91 -8.26 -25.40
C LEU A 80 24.64 -8.01 -26.89
N ILE A 81 24.81 -6.77 -27.36
CA ILE A 81 24.57 -6.40 -28.77
C ILE A 81 25.43 -7.25 -29.71
N SER A 82 26.71 -7.47 -29.39
CA SER A 82 27.62 -8.32 -30.18
C SER A 82 27.24 -9.81 -30.25
N ARG A 83 26.26 -10.24 -29.45
CA ARG A 83 25.76 -11.61 -29.35
C ARG A 83 24.35 -11.78 -29.92
N LEU A 84 23.76 -10.72 -30.48
CA LEU A 84 22.48 -10.85 -31.20
C LEU A 84 22.61 -11.89 -32.32
N GLY A 85 21.62 -12.79 -32.39
CA GLY A 85 21.59 -13.92 -33.32
C GLY A 85 22.36 -15.17 -32.87
N LYS A 86 23.10 -15.12 -31.76
CA LYS A 86 23.75 -16.28 -31.16
C LYS A 86 22.81 -17.01 -30.20
N LYS A 87 23.12 -18.28 -29.92
CA LYS A 87 22.40 -19.12 -28.94
C LYS A 87 23.36 -19.59 -27.84
N PRO A 88 22.93 -19.59 -26.57
CA PRO A 88 23.74 -20.13 -25.48
C PRO A 88 24.02 -21.62 -25.71
N GLN A 89 25.16 -22.10 -25.23
CA GLN A 89 25.59 -23.50 -25.37
C GLN A 89 25.46 -24.26 -24.05
N LEU A 90 25.64 -23.59 -22.92
CA LEU A 90 25.53 -24.14 -21.57
C LEU A 90 24.15 -23.85 -20.96
N LEU A 91 23.66 -22.63 -21.12
CA LEU A 91 22.33 -22.24 -20.67
C LEU A 91 21.26 -22.69 -21.68
N PRO A 92 20.06 -23.07 -21.23
CA PRO A 92 18.98 -23.44 -22.14
C PRO A 92 18.60 -22.24 -23.01
N ALA A 93 18.63 -22.44 -24.33
CA ALA A 93 18.22 -21.40 -25.27
C ALA A 93 16.73 -21.08 -25.12
N GLU A 94 16.41 -19.80 -25.12
CA GLU A 94 15.03 -19.33 -25.02
C GLU A 94 14.30 -19.56 -26.34
N VAL A 95 13.13 -20.17 -26.24
CA VAL A 95 12.16 -20.29 -27.33
C VAL A 95 10.80 -19.82 -26.81
N LEU A 96 10.52 -18.54 -27.07
CA LEU A 96 9.21 -17.94 -26.87
C LEU A 96 8.33 -18.41 -28.01
N GLN A 97 7.45 -19.35 -27.69
CA GLN A 97 6.39 -19.71 -28.61
C GLN A 97 5.41 -18.54 -28.68
N PRO A 98 4.84 -18.26 -29.86
CA PRO A 98 3.62 -17.47 -29.94
C PRO A 98 2.68 -18.03 -28.90
N TYR A 99 2.20 -17.16 -28.01
CA TYR A 99 1.01 -17.50 -27.27
C TYR A 99 -0.05 -17.76 -28.33
N LYS A 100 -0.29 -19.03 -28.66
CA LYS A 100 -1.49 -19.40 -29.40
C LYS A 100 -2.58 -18.84 -28.53
N MET A 101 -3.28 -17.85 -29.07
CA MET A 101 -4.54 -17.45 -28.48
C MET A 101 -5.45 -18.66 -28.65
N ALA A 102 -5.28 -19.67 -27.81
CA ALA A 102 -6.14 -20.81 -27.82
C ALA A 102 -7.50 -20.23 -27.49
N ASP A 103 -8.50 -20.57 -28.29
CA ASP A 103 -9.89 -20.18 -28.05
C ASP A 103 -10.37 -20.61 -26.62
N ASP A 104 -9.54 -21.41 -25.92
CA ASP A 104 -9.68 -21.95 -24.58
C ASP A 104 -8.98 -21.18 -23.46
N HIS A 105 -8.39 -19.99 -23.69
CA HIS A 105 -7.85 -19.23 -22.56
C HIS A 105 -8.88 -19.24 -21.45
N PRO A 106 -8.46 -19.49 -20.19
CA PRO A 106 -9.37 -19.33 -19.09
C PRO A 106 -9.86 -17.91 -19.24
N LYS A 107 -11.09 -17.78 -19.76
CA LYS A 107 -11.74 -16.50 -19.86
C LYS A 107 -11.64 -16.06 -18.43
N PHE A 108 -10.95 -14.94 -18.20
CA PHE A 108 -11.12 -14.24 -16.96
C PHE A 108 -12.57 -13.79 -17.04
N LEU A 109 -13.47 -14.71 -16.70
CA LEU A 109 -14.83 -14.46 -16.37
C LEU A 109 -14.63 -13.68 -15.10
N VAL A 110 -14.38 -12.38 -15.27
CA VAL A 110 -14.61 -11.40 -14.23
C VAL A 110 -15.99 -11.81 -13.77
N PRO A 111 -16.12 -12.37 -12.55
CA PRO A 111 -17.43 -12.70 -12.06
C PRO A 111 -18.16 -11.37 -12.18
N GLN A 112 -19.11 -11.31 -13.10
CA GLN A 112 -20.16 -10.32 -12.99
C GLN A 112 -21.00 -10.85 -11.84
N THR A 113 -20.42 -10.87 -10.64
CA THR A 113 -21.19 -10.69 -9.44
C THR A 113 -21.89 -9.39 -9.75
N PRO A 114 -23.20 -9.39 -10.04
CA PRO A 114 -23.91 -8.14 -10.17
C PRO A 114 -23.53 -7.40 -8.90
N VAL A 115 -22.88 -6.25 -9.04
CA VAL A 115 -22.61 -5.38 -7.90
C VAL A 115 -23.97 -5.26 -7.26
N SER A 116 -24.15 -5.85 -6.09
CA SER A 116 -25.45 -5.82 -5.44
C SER A 116 -25.74 -4.34 -5.27
N LEU A 117 -26.68 -3.83 -6.07
CA LEU A 117 -27.21 -2.47 -5.96
C LEU A 117 -28.10 -2.38 -4.72
N HIS A 118 -27.80 -3.18 -3.70
CA HIS A 118 -28.36 -3.00 -2.39
C HIS A 118 -27.93 -1.61 -1.96
N ASN A 119 -28.88 -0.69 -1.97
CA ASN A 119 -28.71 0.65 -1.45
C ASN A 119 -29.02 0.55 0.03
N PRO A 120 -28.01 0.29 0.89
CA PRO A 120 -28.26 0.09 2.30
C PRO A 120 -28.92 1.33 2.88
N THR A 121 -29.83 1.13 3.83
CA THR A 121 -30.36 2.25 4.60
C THR A 121 -29.21 2.80 5.45
N LYS A 122 -28.74 4.00 5.10
CA LYS A 122 -27.63 4.68 5.79
C LYS A 122 -28.18 5.58 6.90
N THR A 123 -27.94 5.20 8.14
CA THR A 123 -28.40 5.94 9.32
C THR A 123 -27.21 6.54 10.07
N PHE A 124 -27.23 7.85 10.30
CA PHE A 124 -26.20 8.51 11.10
C PHE A 124 -26.41 8.21 12.58
N VAL A 125 -25.35 7.77 13.28
CA VAL A 125 -25.46 7.32 14.68
C VAL A 125 -24.44 7.98 15.62
N GLY A 126 -23.50 8.77 15.12
CA GLY A 126 -22.50 9.42 15.95
C GLY A 126 -21.32 9.98 15.17
N VAL A 127 -20.30 10.44 15.88
CA VAL A 127 -19.06 10.97 15.32
C VAL A 127 -17.89 10.58 16.22
N ASP A 128 -16.81 10.10 15.64
CA ASP A 128 -15.51 10.04 16.31
C ASP A 128 -14.82 11.40 16.13
N ILE A 129 -14.58 12.10 17.23
CA ILE A 129 -13.82 13.35 17.28
C ILE A 129 -12.39 13.01 17.66
N PHE A 130 -11.43 13.44 16.85
CA PHE A 130 -10.02 13.32 17.14
C PHE A 130 -9.51 14.65 17.68
N VAL A 131 -8.79 14.58 18.80
CA VAL A 131 -8.30 15.77 19.49
C VAL A 131 -6.80 15.68 19.72
N ASP A 132 -6.13 16.81 19.57
CA ASP A 132 -4.79 17.03 20.11
C ASP A 132 -4.96 17.59 21.52
N TRP A 133 -4.56 16.82 22.52
CA TRP A 133 -4.72 17.20 23.91
C TRP A 133 -3.56 16.69 24.75
N GLU A 134 -2.88 17.63 25.40
CA GLU A 134 -1.76 17.36 26.28
C GLU A 134 -2.09 17.76 27.73
N SER A 135 -1.78 16.86 28.66
CA SER A 135 -1.76 17.13 30.11
C SER A 135 -0.54 16.46 30.73
N GLU A 136 -0.17 16.90 31.94
CA GLU A 136 1.01 16.42 32.66
C GLU A 136 1.03 14.89 32.84
N ASP A 137 -0.13 14.28 33.10
CA ASP A 137 -0.30 12.84 33.35
C ASP A 137 -1.01 12.08 32.21
N ARG A 138 -1.45 12.80 31.17
CA ARG A 138 -2.27 12.29 30.05
C ARG A 138 -3.41 11.40 30.56
N ASN A 139 -4.11 11.86 31.61
CA ASN A 139 -5.17 11.10 32.25
C ASN A 139 -6.47 11.17 31.42
N PRO A 140 -6.97 10.03 30.92
CA PRO A 140 -8.14 10.00 30.07
C PRO A 140 -9.44 10.36 30.82
N ASN A 141 -9.46 10.30 32.16
CA ASN A 141 -10.61 10.77 32.94
C ASN A 141 -10.73 12.29 32.91
N THR A 142 -9.61 13.02 33.02
CA THR A 142 -9.58 14.48 32.92
C THR A 142 -10.04 14.93 31.53
N LEU A 143 -9.55 14.26 30.49
CA LEU A 143 -10.03 14.51 29.13
C LEU A 143 -11.53 14.18 28.99
N ALA A 144 -12.00 13.07 29.55
CA ALA A 144 -13.42 12.72 29.52
C ALA A 144 -14.30 13.77 30.23
N GLU A 145 -13.89 14.28 31.38
CA GLU A 145 -14.60 15.35 32.09
C GLU A 145 -14.71 16.61 31.23
N ALA A 146 -13.61 17.04 30.61
CA ALA A 146 -13.60 18.20 29.71
C ALA A 146 -14.51 17.98 28.49
N LEU A 147 -14.40 16.82 27.82
CA LEU A 147 -15.24 16.44 26.68
C LEU A 147 -16.73 16.39 27.04
N ARG A 148 -17.06 15.95 28.26
CA ARG A 148 -18.45 15.82 28.71
C ARG A 148 -19.15 17.15 28.92
N THR A 149 -18.43 18.25 29.07
CA THR A 149 -19.02 19.61 29.10
C THR A 149 -19.67 19.99 27.77
N ALA A 150 -19.25 19.38 26.67
CA ALA A 150 -19.80 19.57 25.33
C ALA A 150 -20.91 18.57 24.97
N GLU A 151 -21.30 17.68 25.90
CA GLU A 151 -22.42 16.78 25.67
C GLU A 151 -23.74 17.53 25.50
N GLY A 152 -24.66 16.94 24.74
CA GLY A 152 -25.95 17.51 24.44
C GLY A 152 -26.73 16.55 23.57
N ASP A 153 -26.82 16.86 22.28
CA ASP A 153 -27.37 15.95 21.27
C ASP A 153 -26.47 14.72 21.06
N PHE A 154 -25.21 14.78 21.49
CA PHE A 154 -24.27 13.66 21.55
C PHE A 154 -23.87 13.29 22.98
N LYS A 155 -23.51 12.01 23.18
CA LYS A 155 -22.95 11.47 24.42
C LYS A 155 -21.60 10.81 24.19
N LEU A 156 -20.63 11.10 25.04
CA LEU A 156 -19.32 10.46 24.99
C LEU A 156 -19.46 9.00 25.42
N GLN A 157 -19.18 8.08 24.49
CA GLN A 157 -19.25 6.65 24.73
C GLN A 157 -17.90 6.07 25.16
N MET A 158 -16.80 6.54 24.56
CA MET A 158 -15.47 6.08 24.91
C MET A 158 -14.38 7.05 24.44
N ILE A 159 -13.18 6.87 24.96
CA ILE A 159 -11.94 7.43 24.45
C ILE A 159 -10.96 6.29 24.18
N SER A 160 -10.28 6.35 23.05
CA SER A 160 -9.15 5.48 22.74
C SER A 160 -7.91 6.29 22.42
N ASN A 161 -6.75 5.71 22.71
CA ASN A 161 -5.46 6.23 22.33
C ASN A 161 -4.73 5.15 21.51
N ARG A 162 -4.24 5.49 20.31
CA ARG A 162 -3.63 4.53 19.36
C ARG A 162 -4.47 3.27 19.08
N GLY A 163 -5.80 3.40 19.11
CA GLY A 163 -6.75 2.30 18.87
C GLY A 163 -7.14 1.47 20.10
N VAL A 164 -6.50 1.68 21.26
CA VAL A 164 -6.80 0.98 22.51
C VAL A 164 -7.74 1.83 23.36
N LYS A 165 -8.83 1.25 23.88
CA LYS A 165 -9.76 1.95 24.77
C LYS A 165 -9.06 2.32 26.08
N VAL A 166 -9.07 3.60 26.41
CA VAL A 166 -8.48 4.16 27.64
C VAL A 166 -9.53 4.81 28.56
N TRP A 167 -10.76 4.98 28.06
CA TRP A 167 -11.90 5.38 28.88
C TRP A 167 -13.21 4.84 28.29
N PRO A 168 -14.15 4.35 29.11
CA PRO A 168 -14.00 4.05 30.53
C PRO A 168 -13.15 2.79 30.76
N ASN A 169 -12.64 2.61 31.98
CA ASN A 169 -11.88 1.43 32.43
C ASN A 169 -10.64 1.12 31.57
N PRO A 170 -9.58 1.95 31.64
CA PRO A 170 -8.33 1.72 30.90
C PRO A 170 -7.61 0.44 31.34
N HIS A 171 -6.86 -0.15 30.41
CA HIS A 171 -5.79 -1.07 30.80
C HIS A 171 -4.61 -0.28 31.40
N PRO A 172 -4.10 -0.61 32.61
CA PRO A 172 -3.10 0.18 33.33
C PRO A 172 -1.85 0.52 32.51
N ASP A 173 -1.36 -0.44 31.73
CA ASP A 173 -0.10 -0.32 30.97
C ASP A 173 -0.25 0.36 29.61
N THR A 174 -1.40 0.96 29.31
CA THR A 174 -1.59 1.62 28.02
C THR A 174 -0.77 2.91 27.96
N TYR A 175 0.29 2.90 27.17
CA TYR A 175 1.04 4.10 26.81
C TYR A 175 0.18 5.03 25.93
N LYS A 176 0.15 6.32 26.27
CA LYS A 176 -0.75 7.32 25.68
C LYS A 176 0.04 8.42 24.98
N VAL A 177 -0.38 8.78 23.78
CA VAL A 177 0.07 9.99 23.06
C VAL A 177 -0.99 11.09 23.16
N ASP A 178 -0.76 12.24 22.55
CA ASP A 178 -1.57 13.47 22.62
C ASP A 178 -2.69 13.45 21.58
N HIS A 179 -2.62 12.49 20.66
CA HIS A 179 -3.66 12.21 19.70
C HIS A 179 -4.68 11.19 20.25
N TRP A 180 -5.87 11.68 20.55
CA TRP A 180 -6.98 10.89 21.11
C TRP A 180 -8.10 10.76 20.10
N ARG A 181 -8.85 9.67 20.19
CA ARG A 181 -10.13 9.51 19.48
C ARG A 181 -11.24 9.29 20.48
N CYS A 182 -12.23 10.17 20.41
CA CYS A 182 -13.32 10.32 21.35
C CYS A 182 -14.63 10.02 20.60
N ARG A 183 -15.29 8.91 20.97
CA ARG A 183 -16.52 8.48 20.31
C ARG A 183 -17.71 9.15 20.93
N PHE A 184 -18.42 9.95 20.15
CA PHE A 184 -19.67 10.58 20.51
C PHE A 184 -20.83 9.89 19.79
N MET A 185 -21.77 9.31 20.54
CA MET A 185 -22.96 8.67 19.97
C MET A 185 -24.16 9.61 20.03
N ALA A 186 -25.03 9.52 19.03
CA ALA A 186 -26.31 10.19 18.97
C ALA A 186 -27.16 9.90 20.21
N SER A 187 -27.72 10.94 20.84
CA SER A 187 -28.65 10.76 21.98
C SER A 187 -30.10 10.55 21.52
N LYS A 188 -30.40 10.85 20.26
CA LYS A 188 -31.75 10.77 19.65
C LYS A 188 -31.64 10.10 18.28
N GLU A 189 -32.67 9.36 17.89
CA GLU A 189 -32.68 8.58 16.64
C GLU A 189 -32.73 9.44 15.35
N SER A 190 -33.15 10.70 15.44
CA SER A 190 -33.35 11.58 14.28
C SER A 190 -32.34 12.73 14.17
N ILE A 191 -31.08 12.51 14.55
CA ILE A 191 -30.02 13.51 14.34
C ILE A 191 -29.37 13.36 12.97
N THR A 192 -28.90 14.47 12.42
CA THR A 192 -28.17 14.50 11.14
C THR A 192 -26.74 15.02 11.35
N PRO A 193 -25.80 14.77 10.44
CA PRO A 193 -24.43 15.29 10.56
C PRO A 193 -24.33 16.83 10.68
N ALA A 194 -25.40 17.56 10.33
CA ALA A 194 -25.44 19.02 10.42
C ALA A 194 -25.27 19.56 11.85
N ILE A 195 -25.43 18.73 12.89
CA ILE A 195 -25.24 19.14 14.29
C ILE A 195 -23.79 18.96 14.79
N ILE A 196 -22.89 18.34 14.01
CA ILE A 196 -21.49 18.14 14.39
C ILE A 196 -20.75 19.47 14.61
N PRO A 197 -20.91 20.53 13.79
CA PRO A 197 -20.26 21.81 14.03
C PRO A 197 -20.59 22.43 15.40
N LYS A 198 -21.81 22.21 15.93
CA LYS A 198 -22.19 22.66 17.28
C LYS A 198 -21.38 21.96 18.36
N LEU A 199 -21.19 20.64 18.25
CA LEU A 199 -20.34 19.88 19.16
C LEU A 199 -18.89 20.39 19.09
N MET A 200 -18.34 20.59 17.89
CA MET A 200 -16.98 21.11 17.71
C MET A 200 -16.82 22.52 18.30
N GLN A 201 -17.83 23.37 18.16
CA GLN A 201 -17.84 24.71 18.76
C GLN A 201 -17.81 24.64 20.29
N GLN A 202 -18.59 23.75 20.90
CA GLN A 202 -18.61 23.54 22.35
C GLN A 202 -17.27 22.99 22.86
N LEU A 203 -16.65 22.07 22.11
CA LEU A 203 -15.31 21.56 22.41
C LEU A 203 -14.25 22.65 22.32
N GLY A 204 -14.31 23.52 21.31
CA GLY A 204 -13.43 24.68 21.19
C GLY A 204 -13.58 25.67 22.35
N GLN A 205 -14.81 25.88 22.85
CA GLN A 205 -15.05 26.70 24.05
C GLN A 205 -14.46 26.07 25.33
N ALA A 206 -14.33 24.75 25.37
CA ALA A 206 -13.64 24.00 26.42
C ALA A 206 -12.12 23.90 26.20
N ASN A 207 -11.57 24.65 25.24
CA ASN A 207 -10.15 24.63 24.86
C ASN A 207 -9.66 23.23 24.45
N ILE A 208 -10.52 22.46 23.76
CA ILE A 208 -10.19 21.15 23.19
C ILE A 208 -10.00 21.33 21.69
N GLU A 209 -8.77 21.14 21.21
CA GLU A 209 -8.43 21.25 19.80
C GLU A 209 -8.91 20.02 19.02
N VAL A 210 -9.90 20.21 18.14
CA VAL A 210 -10.37 19.17 17.23
C VAL A 210 -9.53 19.17 15.95
N ILE A 211 -8.84 18.06 15.69
CA ILE A 211 -7.92 17.92 14.55
C ILE A 211 -8.50 17.08 13.40
N LYS A 212 -9.48 16.21 13.69
CA LYS A 212 -10.14 15.36 12.69
C LYS A 212 -11.51 14.89 13.19
N THR A 213 -12.42 14.59 12.27
CA THR A 213 -13.73 13.99 12.57
C THR A 213 -14.02 12.81 11.64
N GLU A 214 -14.67 11.77 12.15
CA GLU A 214 -15.16 10.64 11.34
C GLU A 214 -16.62 10.37 11.69
N ASN A 215 -17.51 10.43 10.70
CA ASN A 215 -18.94 10.19 10.90
C ASN A 215 -19.24 8.70 11.06
N LEU A 216 -20.02 8.35 12.08
CA LEU A 216 -20.43 6.98 12.34
C LEU A 216 -21.81 6.75 11.72
N TYR A 217 -21.88 5.74 10.86
CA TYR A 217 -23.11 5.32 10.21
C TYR A 217 -23.38 3.84 10.46
N ASN A 218 -24.66 3.50 10.55
CA ASN A 218 -25.11 2.15 10.33
C ASN A 218 -25.56 1.98 8.86
N PHE A 219 -25.32 0.81 8.30
CA PHE A 219 -25.81 0.38 6.99
C PHE A 219 -26.71 -0.84 7.23
N ASP A 220 -28.02 -0.70 6.98
CA ASP A 220 -29.05 -1.70 7.33
C ASP A 220 -28.98 -2.14 8.79
N SER A 221 -28.89 -1.15 9.68
CA SER A 221 -28.76 -1.34 11.13
C SER A 221 -27.44 -1.99 11.58
N LEU A 222 -26.53 -2.35 10.67
CA LEU A 222 -25.20 -2.86 11.01
C LEU A 222 -24.19 -1.70 11.13
N PRO A 223 -23.34 -1.67 12.17
CA PRO A 223 -22.30 -0.65 12.30
C PRO A 223 -21.33 -0.63 11.11
N GLY A 224 -21.21 0.52 10.44
CA GLY A 224 -20.22 0.80 9.40
C GLY A 224 -18.88 1.27 9.97
N TYR A 225 -18.60 0.96 11.23
CA TYR A 225 -17.42 1.39 11.98
C TYR A 225 -17.00 0.29 12.95
N SER A 226 -15.71 0.23 13.26
CA SER A 226 -15.19 -0.72 14.25
C SER A 226 -15.41 -0.25 15.68
N LEU A 227 -15.53 -1.21 16.59
CA LEU A 227 -15.42 -0.98 18.03
C LEU A 227 -13.94 -0.72 18.39
N GLY A 228 -13.70 0.02 19.48
CA GLY A 228 -12.34 0.14 20.02
C GLY A 228 -11.88 -1.20 20.60
N GLN A 229 -10.56 -1.49 20.61
CA GLN A 229 -10.08 -2.69 21.32
C GLN A 229 -10.44 -2.60 22.81
N GLY A 230 -11.11 -3.63 23.32
CA GLY A 230 -11.63 -3.70 24.70
C GLY A 230 -13.04 -3.14 24.89
N GLN A 231 -13.75 -2.80 23.81
CA GLN A 231 -15.17 -2.43 23.84
C GLN A 231 -16.07 -3.65 23.58
#